data_AF-A0A261FCC9-F1
#
_entry.id   AF-A0A261FCC9-F1
#
_cell.length_a   1.000
_cell.length_b   1.000
_cell.length_c   1.000
_cell.angle_alpha   90.00
_cell.angle_beta   90.00
_cell.angle_gamma   90.00
#
_symmetry.space_group_name_H-M   'P 1'
#
loop_
_entity.id
_entity.type
_entity.pdbx_description
1 polymer ?
#
loop_
_entity_poly.entity_id
_entity_poly.type
_entity_poly.pdbx_seq_one_letter_code
_entity_poly.pdbx_strand_id
1 'polypeptide(L)'
;MRFMVTANVPTYGLKYKPYDEMENDAIKILRGFEGGKFLKVPQALDVDSFVEFYMNATIDYARLSQDGSILGLSTLAQTSVTVFSEDGSAQSRSYPENTILLDVDIYLHSSSARSRFTFMHECAHLHYHKNLAGAVQYCNKGNQRNRCEVQANCLAAALLMPEPMVHCAFDNELKGK
;
A
#
# COMPACT_ATOMS: atom_id res chain seq x y z
N MET A 1 1.88 -30.29 -0.50
CA MET A 1 0.55 -29.68 -0.64
C MET A 1 0.77 -28.19 -0.94
N ARG A 2 0.42 -27.74 -2.14
CA ARG A 2 0.82 -26.44 -2.71
C ARG A 2 -0.19 -25.37 -2.28
N PHE A 3 0.00 -24.77 -1.12
CA PHE A 3 -0.78 -23.59 -0.70
C PHE A 3 -0.12 -22.33 -1.23
N MET A 4 -0.19 -22.14 -2.55
CA MET A 4 0.00 -20.82 -3.15
C MET A 4 -1.37 -20.15 -3.15
N VAL A 5 -1.63 -19.24 -2.21
CA VAL A 5 -2.65 -18.21 -2.44
C VAL A 5 -2.02 -17.16 -3.37
N THR A 6 -1.68 -17.59 -4.59
CA THR A 6 -1.62 -16.65 -5.72
C THR A 6 -3.07 -16.40 -6.10
N ALA A 7 -3.73 -15.49 -5.39
CA ALA A 7 -4.88 -14.84 -5.97
C ALA A 7 -4.34 -14.01 -7.13
N ASN A 8 -4.26 -14.62 -8.32
CA ASN A 8 -4.47 -13.89 -9.56
C ASN A 8 -5.89 -13.33 -9.44
N VAL A 9 -6.04 -12.19 -8.75
CA VAL A 9 -7.33 -11.52 -8.64
C VAL A 9 -7.77 -11.23 -10.06
N PRO A 10 -8.85 -11.86 -10.55
CA PRO A 10 -9.26 -11.68 -11.92
C PRO A 10 -9.61 -10.21 -12.11
N THR A 11 -8.87 -9.50 -12.97
CA THR A 11 -9.10 -8.08 -13.27
C THR A 11 -10.31 -7.85 -14.18
N TYR A 12 -11.12 -8.89 -14.42
CA TYR A 12 -12.31 -8.82 -15.26
C TYR A 12 -13.29 -7.79 -14.69
N GLY A 13 -13.40 -6.64 -15.37
CA GLY A 13 -14.32 -5.56 -15.01
C GLY A 13 -13.69 -4.36 -14.30
N LEU A 14 -12.40 -4.39 -13.96
CA LEU A 14 -11.73 -3.23 -13.36
C LEU A 14 -11.52 -2.12 -14.38
N LYS A 15 -12.26 -1.02 -14.19
CA LYS A 15 -12.12 0.20 -14.97
C LYS A 15 -10.80 0.87 -14.62
N TYR A 16 -9.97 1.10 -15.63
CA TYR A 16 -8.75 1.88 -15.48
C TYR A 16 -9.10 3.32 -15.11
N LYS A 17 -8.48 3.85 -14.05
CA LYS A 17 -8.53 5.26 -13.67
C LYS A 17 -7.34 5.99 -14.31
N PRO A 18 -7.55 7.11 -15.02
CA PRO A 18 -6.47 7.98 -15.46
C PRO A 18 -5.65 8.53 -14.28
N TYR A 19 -4.39 8.91 -14.53
CA TYR A 19 -3.50 9.47 -13.50
C TYR A 19 -4.10 10.68 -12.80
N ASP A 20 -4.63 11.65 -13.55
CA ASP A 20 -5.24 12.87 -13.00
C ASP A 20 -6.44 12.55 -12.10
N GLU A 21 -7.19 11.47 -12.37
CA GLU A 21 -8.29 11.05 -11.51
C GLU A 21 -7.75 10.51 -10.18
N MET A 22 -6.69 9.70 -10.22
CA MET A 22 -6.04 9.15 -9.02
C MET A 22 -5.37 10.23 -8.18
N GLU A 23 -4.76 11.24 -8.83
CA GLU A 23 -4.20 12.42 -8.16
C GLU A 23 -5.31 13.23 -7.47
N ASN A 24 -6.42 13.48 -8.15
CA ASN A 24 -7.57 14.17 -7.55
C ASN A 24 -8.17 13.39 -6.38
N ASP A 25 -8.23 12.07 -6.47
CA ASP A 25 -8.69 11.21 -5.38
C ASP A 25 -7.73 11.30 -4.19
N ALA A 26 -6.41 11.24 -4.41
CA ALA A 26 -5.40 11.44 -3.36
C ALA A 26 -5.55 12.80 -2.67
N ILE A 27 -5.72 13.88 -3.44
CA ILE A 27 -5.94 15.23 -2.91
C ILE A 27 -7.22 15.28 -2.05
N LYS A 28 -8.33 14.66 -2.50
CA LYS A 28 -9.57 14.61 -1.69
C LYS A 28 -9.35 13.85 -0.38
N ILE A 29 -8.66 12.71 -0.45
CA ILE A 29 -8.33 11.88 0.71
C ILE A 29 -7.49 12.69 1.71
N LEU A 30 -6.42 13.35 1.25
CA LEU A 30 -5.55 14.16 2.09
C LEU A 30 -6.25 15.40 2.66
N ARG A 31 -7.23 16.00 1.97
CA ARG A 31 -8.05 17.09 2.53
C ARG A 31 -8.83 16.67 3.77
N GLY A 32 -9.29 15.42 3.82
CA GLY A 32 -10.05 14.90 4.96
C GLY A 32 -9.16 14.49 6.14
N PHE A 33 -7.88 14.19 5.90
CA PHE A 33 -6.95 13.81 6.95
C PHE A 33 -6.31 15.03 7.62
N GLU A 34 -6.38 15.10 8.96
CA GLU A 34 -5.79 16.17 9.79
C GLU A 34 -6.05 17.60 9.26
N GLY A 35 -7.27 17.85 8.80
CA GLY A 35 -7.69 19.17 8.29
C GLY A 35 -6.95 19.62 7.03
N GLY A 36 -6.43 18.68 6.23
CA GLY A 36 -5.74 18.97 4.98
C GLY A 36 -4.37 19.59 5.13
N LYS A 37 -3.72 19.44 6.30
CA LYS A 37 -2.42 20.09 6.57
C LYS A 37 -1.34 19.70 5.56
N PHE A 38 -1.37 18.46 5.06
CA PHE A 38 -0.43 17.92 4.07
C PHE A 38 -0.56 18.54 2.67
N LEU A 39 -1.58 19.38 2.43
CA LEU A 39 -1.77 20.11 1.17
C LEU A 39 -1.47 21.60 1.31
N LYS A 40 -0.95 22.04 2.47
CA LYS A 40 -0.62 23.45 2.72
C LYS A 40 0.87 23.72 2.60
N VAL A 41 1.69 22.79 3.10
CA VAL A 41 3.15 22.88 3.11
C VAL A 41 3.71 21.49 2.85
N PRO A 42 4.74 21.35 1.99
CA PRO A 42 5.41 20.08 1.78
C PRO A 42 5.93 19.52 3.10
N GLN A 43 5.46 18.32 3.46
CA GLN A 43 5.85 17.65 4.70
C GLN A 43 5.63 16.15 4.56
N ALA A 44 6.30 15.38 5.41
CA ALA A 44 6.14 13.93 5.47
C ALA A 44 4.77 13.54 6.04
N LEU A 45 4.04 12.67 5.34
CA LEU A 45 2.83 12.01 5.85
C LEU A 45 3.17 11.01 6.96
N ASP A 46 2.51 11.10 8.12
CA ASP A 46 2.51 10.03 9.12
C ASP A 46 1.67 8.86 8.59
N VAL A 47 2.35 7.87 8.01
CA VAL A 47 1.71 6.77 7.29
C VAL A 47 0.97 5.83 8.24
N ASP A 48 1.52 5.61 9.44
CA ASP A 48 0.95 4.71 10.44
C ASP A 48 -0.39 5.27 10.93
N SER A 49 -0.40 6.53 11.38
CA SER A 49 -1.64 7.20 11.82
C SER A 49 -2.66 7.35 10.70
N PHE A 50 -2.21 7.60 9.46
CA PHE A 50 -3.09 7.70 8.30
C PHE A 50 -3.77 6.35 8.01
N VAL A 51 -3.02 5.27 7.98
CA VAL A 51 -3.54 3.94 7.66
C VAL A 51 -4.46 3.43 8.77
N GLU A 52 -4.02 3.51 10.03
CA GLU A 52 -4.73 2.92 11.16
C GLU A 52 -6.00 3.73 11.51
N PHE A 53 -5.87 5.05 11.69
CA PHE A 53 -6.95 5.86 12.24
C PHE A 53 -7.83 6.53 11.18
N TYR A 54 -7.27 6.91 10.03
CA TYR A 54 -8.05 7.59 9.00
C TYR A 54 -8.63 6.63 7.96
N MET A 55 -7.82 5.68 7.49
CA MET A 55 -8.28 4.64 6.54
C MET A 55 -8.93 3.44 7.25
N ASN A 56 -8.86 3.41 8.59
CA ASN A 56 -9.47 2.41 9.45
C ASN A 56 -8.99 0.97 9.15
N ALA A 57 -7.74 0.83 8.72
CA ALA A 57 -7.14 -0.46 8.40
C ALA A 57 -6.45 -1.08 9.62
N THR A 58 -6.54 -2.41 9.76
CA THR A 58 -5.75 -3.14 10.75
C THR A 58 -4.34 -3.34 10.22
N ILE A 59 -3.32 -3.17 11.05
CA ILE A 59 -1.92 -3.41 10.69
C ILE A 59 -1.44 -4.62 11.49
N ASP A 60 -0.81 -5.59 10.81
CA ASP A 60 -0.10 -6.69 11.46
C ASP A 60 1.23 -6.98 10.75
N TYR A 61 2.12 -7.69 11.43
CA TYR A 61 3.45 -8.05 10.93
C TYR A 61 3.61 -9.56 10.91
N ALA A 62 4.05 -10.10 9.77
CA ALA A 62 4.33 -11.51 9.62
C ALA A 62 5.41 -11.74 8.57
N ARG A 63 6.20 -12.80 8.69
CA ARG A 63 7.14 -13.18 7.62
C ARG A 63 6.33 -13.74 6.44
N LEU A 64 6.22 -12.98 5.36
CA LEU A 64 5.33 -13.29 4.23
C LEU A 64 5.99 -14.20 3.20
N SER A 65 7.33 -14.24 3.19
CA SER A 65 8.11 -15.08 2.28
C SER A 65 9.43 -15.50 2.92
N GLN A 66 9.94 -16.68 2.57
CA GLN A 66 11.24 -17.14 3.06
C GLN A 66 12.41 -16.34 2.47
N ASP A 67 12.26 -15.83 1.24
CA ASP A 67 13.31 -15.11 0.50
C ASP A 67 13.14 -13.58 0.53
N GLY A 68 12.19 -13.05 1.31
CA GLY A 68 11.90 -11.62 1.39
C GLY A 68 11.32 -11.02 0.09
N SER A 69 10.77 -11.84 -0.80
CA SER A 69 10.20 -11.39 -2.07
C SER A 69 8.85 -10.68 -1.92
N ILE A 70 8.10 -10.95 -0.85
CA ILE A 70 6.83 -10.29 -0.53
C ILE A 70 7.09 -9.30 0.60
N LEU A 71 6.82 -8.01 0.37
CA LEU A 71 7.00 -6.97 1.38
C LEU A 71 5.71 -6.60 2.09
N GLY A 72 4.58 -6.76 1.41
CA GLY A 72 3.26 -6.37 1.89
C GLY A 72 2.16 -7.23 1.31
N LEU A 73 1.06 -7.35 2.04
CA LEU A 73 -0.15 -8.03 1.62
C LEU A 73 -1.38 -7.37 2.25
N SER A 74 -2.43 -7.16 1.45
CA SER A 74 -3.72 -6.64 1.90
C SER A 74 -4.81 -7.69 1.82
N THR A 75 -5.58 -7.86 2.89
CA THR A 75 -6.78 -8.71 2.91
C THR A 75 -8.01 -7.90 2.53
N LEU A 76 -8.63 -8.21 1.39
CA LEU A 76 -9.85 -7.54 0.91
C LEU A 76 -11.12 -8.22 1.41
N ALA A 77 -11.00 -9.48 1.84
CA ALA A 77 -12.02 -10.24 2.54
C ALA A 77 -11.34 -11.07 3.64
N GLN A 78 -12.13 -11.60 4.58
CA GLN A 78 -11.59 -12.55 5.57
C GLN A 78 -10.97 -13.74 4.84
N THR A 79 -9.68 -13.98 5.07
CA THR A 79 -8.90 -14.95 4.31
C THR A 79 -7.77 -15.54 5.14
N SER A 80 -7.31 -16.72 4.75
CA SER A 80 -6.14 -17.35 5.36
C SER A 80 -4.90 -17.04 4.54
N VAL A 81 -3.89 -16.49 5.20
CA VAL A 81 -2.60 -16.15 4.61
C VAL A 81 -1.56 -17.16 5.09
N THR A 82 -0.70 -17.61 4.17
CA THR A 82 0.48 -18.41 4.52
C THR A 82 1.56 -17.47 5.04
N VAL A 83 1.98 -17.66 6.29
CA VAL A 83 3.06 -16.94 6.95
C VAL A 83 4.15 -17.93 7.36
N PHE A 84 5.37 -17.47 7.57
CA PHE A 84 6.50 -18.32 7.92
C PHE A 84 6.96 -18.07 9.35
N SER A 85 7.28 -19.14 10.07
CA SER A 85 7.94 -19.05 11.38
C SER A 85 9.44 -18.84 11.23
N GLU A 86 10.13 -18.54 12.33
CA GLU A 86 11.59 -18.36 12.35
C GLU A 86 12.35 -19.60 11.90
N ASP A 87 11.81 -20.80 12.13
CA ASP A 87 12.37 -22.07 11.67
C ASP A 87 12.11 -22.35 10.17
N GLY A 88 11.45 -21.42 9.48
CA GLY A 88 11.09 -21.53 8.07
C GLY A 88 9.83 -22.37 7.81
N SER A 89 9.15 -22.87 8.83
CA SER A 89 7.90 -23.63 8.67
C SER A 89 6.75 -22.71 8.21
N ALA A 90 5.96 -23.19 7.25
CA ALA A 90 4.78 -22.48 6.75
C ALA A 90 3.57 -22.74 7.66
N GLN A 91 2.91 -21.66 8.08
CA GLN A 91 1.70 -21.67 8.89
C GLN A 91 0.58 -20.93 8.16
N SER A 92 -0.65 -21.42 8.28
CA SER A 92 -1.82 -20.72 7.78
C SER A 92 -2.46 -19.94 8.91
N ARG A 93 -2.57 -18.61 8.76
CA ARG A 93 -3.19 -17.72 9.75
C ARG A 93 -4.38 -17.00 9.12
N SER A 94 -5.51 -17.00 9.81
CA SER A 94 -6.72 -16.31 9.35
C SER A 94 -6.68 -14.84 9.76
N TYR A 95 -7.00 -13.97 8.81
CA TYR A 95 -7.02 -12.53 8.97
C TYR A 95 -8.38 -11.96 8.57
N PRO A 96 -8.91 -10.95 9.28
CA PRO A 96 -10.12 -10.26 8.88
C PRO A 96 -9.89 -9.46 7.60
N GLU A 97 -10.96 -8.98 6.97
CA GLU A 97 -10.87 -8.00 5.88
C GLU A 97 -10.27 -6.68 6.37
N ASN A 98 -9.81 -5.85 5.43
CA ASN A 98 -9.24 -4.53 5.72
C ASN A 98 -7.99 -4.59 6.62
N THR A 99 -7.18 -5.65 6.48
CA THR A 99 -5.90 -5.81 7.17
C THR A 99 -4.74 -5.65 6.19
N ILE A 100 -3.72 -4.89 6.59
CA ILE A 100 -2.42 -4.79 5.93
C ILE A 100 -1.42 -5.62 6.74
N LEU A 101 -0.79 -6.58 6.07
CA LEU A 101 0.33 -7.33 6.60
C LEU A 101 1.62 -6.77 5.99
N LEU A 102 2.56 -6.40 6.85
CA LEU A 102 3.92 -6.04 6.43
C LEU A 102 4.89 -7.16 6.78
N ASP A 103 5.88 -7.37 5.93
CA ASP A 103 6.95 -8.32 6.26
C ASP A 103 7.73 -7.84 7.48
N VAL A 104 8.02 -8.74 8.43
CA VAL A 104 8.73 -8.41 9.68
C VAL A 104 10.10 -7.78 9.43
N ASP A 105 10.75 -8.14 8.32
CA ASP A 105 12.08 -7.63 7.99
C ASP A 105 12.02 -6.41 7.05
N ILE A 106 10.83 -5.83 6.81
CA ILE A 106 10.66 -4.70 5.87
C ILE A 106 11.55 -3.52 6.25
N TYR A 107 11.70 -3.21 7.54
CA TYR A 107 12.56 -2.11 8.00
C TYR A 107 14.04 -2.50 8.12
N LEU A 108 14.35 -3.80 8.16
CA LEU A 108 15.72 -4.31 8.22
C LEU A 108 16.36 -4.40 6.83
N HIS A 109 15.54 -4.66 5.81
CA HIS A 109 16.01 -4.91 4.44
C HIS A 109 15.61 -3.81 3.44
N SER A 110 14.89 -2.77 3.88
CA SER A 110 14.46 -1.68 3.01
C SER A 110 14.79 -0.30 3.60
N SER A 111 14.90 0.70 2.72
CA SER A 111 14.95 2.10 3.16
C SER A 111 13.62 2.52 3.77
N SER A 112 13.65 3.52 4.67
CA SER A 112 12.43 4.11 5.24
C SER A 112 11.44 4.57 4.17
N ALA A 113 11.93 5.10 3.05
CA ALA A 113 11.10 5.48 1.90
C ALA A 113 10.37 4.27 1.28
N ARG A 114 11.07 3.14 1.12
CA ARG A 114 10.48 1.93 0.56
C ARG A 114 9.45 1.31 1.50
N SER A 115 9.73 1.25 2.80
CA SER A 115 8.77 0.76 3.79
C SER A 115 7.49 1.60 3.79
N ARG A 116 7.61 2.94 3.79
CA ARG A 116 6.48 3.87 3.71
C ARG A 116 5.70 3.71 2.40
N PHE A 117 6.39 3.52 1.28
CA PHE A 117 5.75 3.29 0.00
C PHE A 117 4.97 1.98 -0.02
N THR A 118 5.55 0.87 0.45
CA THR A 118 4.84 -0.41 0.58
C THR A 118 3.60 -0.25 1.45
N PHE A 119 3.69 0.49 2.54
CA PHE A 119 2.55 0.70 3.43
C PHE A 119 1.38 1.39 2.70
N MET A 120 1.70 2.48 2.00
CA MET A 120 0.70 3.25 1.26
C MET A 120 0.19 2.50 0.02
N HIS A 121 1.02 1.65 -0.59
CA HIS A 121 0.65 0.76 -1.67
C HIS A 121 -0.43 -0.23 -1.23
N GLU A 122 -0.21 -0.91 -0.10
CA GLU A 122 -1.21 -1.82 0.48
C GLU A 122 -2.49 -1.07 0.88
N CYS A 123 -2.35 0.12 1.47
CA CYS A 123 -3.49 0.98 1.77
C CYS A 123 -4.28 1.37 0.50
N ALA A 124 -3.60 1.59 -0.63
CA ALA A 124 -4.25 1.90 -1.90
C ALA A 124 -5.02 0.68 -2.45
N HIS A 125 -4.52 -0.55 -2.23
CA HIS A 125 -5.30 -1.75 -2.51
C HIS A 125 -6.57 -1.82 -1.67
N LEU A 126 -6.46 -1.57 -0.36
CA LEU A 126 -7.64 -1.46 0.48
C LEU A 126 -8.57 -0.34 0.03
N HIS A 127 -8.10 0.77 -0.54
CA HIS A 127 -9.00 1.84 -0.98
C HIS A 127 -9.73 1.53 -2.29
N TYR A 128 -9.01 1.18 -3.35
CA TYR A 128 -9.59 1.02 -4.70
C TYR A 128 -10.17 -0.36 -4.97
N HIS A 129 -9.72 -1.38 -4.25
CA HIS A 129 -9.96 -2.76 -4.64
C HIS A 129 -10.84 -3.52 -3.65
N LYS A 130 -11.51 -2.86 -2.68
CA LYS A 130 -12.40 -3.52 -1.68
C LYS A 130 -13.42 -4.50 -2.27
N ASN A 131 -13.90 -4.23 -3.48
CA ASN A 131 -14.92 -5.05 -4.13
C ASN A 131 -14.34 -6.29 -4.84
N LEU A 132 -13.02 -6.47 -4.84
CA LEU A 132 -12.38 -7.69 -5.34
C LEU A 132 -12.36 -8.73 -4.21
N ALA A 133 -12.68 -9.98 -4.54
CA ALA A 133 -12.61 -11.07 -3.58
C ALA A 133 -11.16 -11.51 -3.30
N GLY A 134 -10.80 -11.73 -2.03
CA GLY A 134 -9.57 -12.41 -1.63
C GLY A 134 -8.50 -11.51 -0.99
N ALA A 135 -7.23 -11.77 -1.30
CA ALA A 135 -6.08 -10.98 -0.86
C ALA A 135 -5.29 -10.48 -2.08
N VAL A 136 -4.63 -9.33 -1.94
CA VAL A 136 -3.68 -8.81 -2.93
C VAL A 136 -2.31 -8.69 -2.26
N GLN A 137 -1.24 -8.99 -3.00
CA GLN A 137 0.12 -9.02 -2.47
C GLN A 137 1.05 -8.16 -3.34
N TYR A 138 1.93 -7.41 -2.70
CA TYR A 138 3.02 -6.70 -3.37
C TYR A 138 4.31 -7.53 -3.38
N CYS A 139 4.79 -7.85 -4.59
CA CYS A 139 6.00 -8.63 -4.81
C CYS A 139 7.14 -7.78 -5.38
N ASN A 140 8.34 -7.94 -4.83
CA ASN A 140 9.58 -7.33 -5.36
C ASN A 140 10.05 -7.94 -6.68
N LYS A 141 9.54 -9.14 -7.05
CA LYS A 141 9.93 -9.87 -8.26
C LYS A 141 8.71 -10.07 -9.16
N GLY A 142 8.42 -9.10 -10.04
CA GLY A 142 7.41 -9.31 -11.06
C GLY A 142 7.08 -8.09 -11.91
N ASN A 143 7.30 -8.20 -13.22
CA ASN A 143 6.81 -7.26 -14.23
C ASN A 143 5.30 -7.47 -14.48
N GLN A 144 4.50 -7.50 -13.41
CA GLN A 144 3.07 -7.71 -13.50
C GLN A 144 2.43 -6.36 -13.83
N ARG A 145 2.21 -6.07 -15.13
CA ARG A 145 1.39 -4.95 -15.62
C ARG A 145 -0.09 -5.19 -15.29
N ASN A 146 -0.39 -5.45 -14.04
CA ASN A 146 -1.74 -5.56 -13.52
C ASN A 146 -2.27 -4.15 -13.24
N ARG A 147 -3.49 -3.86 -13.71
CA ARG A 147 -4.13 -2.56 -13.49
C ARG A 147 -4.24 -2.21 -12.01
N CYS A 148 -4.52 -3.21 -11.15
CA CYS A 148 -4.58 -2.99 -9.70
C CYS A 148 -3.25 -2.46 -9.16
N GLU A 149 -2.13 -3.09 -9.54
CA GLU A 149 -0.79 -2.70 -9.10
C GLU A 149 -0.42 -1.31 -9.60
N VAL A 150 -0.76 -0.99 -10.86
CA VAL A 150 -0.54 0.35 -11.41
C VAL A 150 -1.36 1.36 -10.62
N GLN A 151 -2.65 1.13 -10.41
CA GLN A 151 -3.51 2.05 -9.65
C GLN A 151 -3.06 2.21 -8.19
N ALA A 152 -2.63 1.13 -7.54
CA ALA A 152 -2.10 1.16 -6.18
C ALA A 152 -0.80 1.97 -6.10
N ASN A 153 0.14 1.75 -7.02
CA ASN A 153 1.37 2.53 -7.12
C ASN A 153 1.09 4.01 -7.35
N CYS A 154 0.16 4.34 -8.25
CA CYS A 154 -0.20 5.72 -8.54
C CYS A 154 -0.82 6.43 -7.35
N LEU A 155 -1.81 5.80 -6.70
CA LEU A 155 -2.45 6.40 -5.53
C LEU A 155 -1.46 6.52 -4.36
N ALA A 156 -0.63 5.52 -4.11
CA ALA A 156 0.40 5.58 -3.06
C ALA A 156 1.38 6.74 -3.29
N ALA A 157 1.84 6.92 -4.52
CA ALA A 157 2.71 8.03 -4.89
C ALA A 157 2.01 9.39 -4.68
N ALA A 158 0.78 9.54 -5.15
CA ALA A 158 0.00 10.76 -5.01
C ALA A 158 -0.36 11.10 -3.55
N LEU A 159 -0.55 10.09 -2.69
CA LEU A 159 -0.77 10.30 -1.26
C LEU A 159 0.50 10.74 -0.52
N LEU A 160 1.66 10.18 -0.89
CA LEU A 160 2.94 10.51 -0.27
C LEU A 160 3.53 11.83 -0.79
N MET A 161 3.31 12.14 -2.06
CA MET A 161 3.88 13.27 -2.77
C MET A 161 2.85 13.87 -3.73
N PRO A 162 1.78 14.51 -3.22
CA PRO A 162 0.75 15.10 -4.08
C PRO A 162 1.37 16.19 -4.96
N GLU A 163 0.96 16.24 -6.22
CA GLU A 163 1.50 17.12 -7.26
C GLU A 163 1.62 18.59 -6.79
N PRO A 164 0.59 19.21 -6.15
CA PRO A 164 0.71 20.59 -5.68
C PRO A 164 1.84 20.80 -4.67
N MET A 165 2.15 19.80 -3.86
CA MET A 165 3.23 19.87 -2.86
C MET A 165 4.60 19.61 -3.48
N VAL A 166 4.70 18.77 -4.51
CA VAL A 166 5.92 18.60 -5.29
C VAL A 166 6.30 19.92 -5.97
N HIS A 167 5.34 20.56 -6.66
CA HIS A 167 5.57 21.88 -7.26
C HIS A 167 5.94 22.93 -6.22
N CYS A 168 5.25 22.96 -5.08
CA CYS A 168 5.56 23.89 -3.99
C CYS A 168 6.98 23.67 -3.43
N ALA A 169 7.40 22.42 -3.23
CA ALA A 169 8.74 22.09 -2.74
C ALA A 169 9.82 22.53 -3.73
N PHE A 170 9.64 22.19 -5.01
CA PHE A 170 10.56 22.57 -6.08
C PHE A 170 10.71 24.09 -6.20
N ASP A 171 9.59 24.82 -6.13
CA ASP A 171 9.58 26.28 -6.13
C ASP A 171 10.33 26.88 -4.92
N ASN A 172 10.21 26.28 -3.75
CA ASN A 172 10.90 26.75 -2.54
C ASN A 172 12.41 26.54 -2.65
N GLU A 173 12.85 25.39 -3.17
CA GLU A 173 14.26 25.09 -3.42
C GLU A 173 14.88 26.08 -4.42
N LEU A 174 14.19 26.36 -5.54
CA LEU A 174 14.65 27.35 -6.52
C LEU A 174 14.73 28.76 -5.94
N LYS A 175 13.86 29.10 -4.98
CA LYS A 175 13.83 30.40 -4.31
C LYS A 175 14.82 30.48 -3.14
N GLY A 176 15.61 29.44 -2.88
CA GLY A 176 16.63 29.40 -1.83
C GLY A 176 16.08 29.59 -0.42
N LYS A 177 14.83 29.15 -0.19
CA LYS A 177 14.18 29.18 1.12
C LYS A 177 14.30 27.86 1.85
#